data_AF-A0A2N2T9G1-F1
#
_entry.id   AF-A0A2N2T9G1-F1
#
_cell.length_a   1.000
_cell.length_b   1.000
_cell.length_c   1.000
_cell.angle_alpha   90.00
_cell.angle_beta   90.00
_cell.angle_gamma   90.00
#
_symmetry.space_group_name_H-M   'P 1'
#
loop_
_entity.id
_entity.type
_entity.pdbx_description
1 polymer ?
#
loop_
_entity_poly.entity_id
_entity_poly.type
_entity_poly.pdbx_seq_one_letter_code
_entity_poly.pdbx_strand_id
1 'polypeptide(L)'
;QASGLTAASYGEGFGLPLVEAQAHGTPVLARDLPVFREIGEGVFHYFSDDSPRSLANSIETWLGSTGRTVPLSTDGLPRWSDSALALVNRLGIETALIRDGGRR
;
A
#
# COMPACT_ATOMS: atom_id res chain seq x y z
N GLN A 1 14.64 5.66 11.21
CA GLN A 1 14.00 4.66 10.33
C GLN A 1 13.10 3.79 11.20
N ALA A 2 11.89 3.47 10.75
CA ALA A 2 10.97 2.60 11.50
C ALA A 2 11.36 1.12 11.34
N SER A 3 11.05 0.29 12.34
CA SER A 3 11.30 -1.15 12.29
C SER A 3 10.23 -1.92 11.50
N GLY A 4 9.08 -1.29 11.24
CA GLY A 4 7.95 -1.88 10.54
C GLY A 4 6.73 -0.96 10.57
N LEU A 5 5.75 -1.24 9.70
CA LEU A 5 4.43 -0.62 9.69
C LEU A 5 3.36 -1.65 10.08
N THR A 6 2.46 -1.27 10.99
CA THR A 6 1.27 -2.06 11.33
C THR A 6 0.01 -1.37 10.81
N ALA A 7 -0.86 -2.12 10.13
CA ALA A 7 -2.14 -1.64 9.63
C ALA A 7 -3.28 -2.48 10.21
N ALA A 8 -3.81 -2.02 11.35
CA ALA A 8 -4.84 -2.74 12.11
C ALA A 8 -6.28 -2.26 11.86
N SER A 9 -6.48 -1.41 10.85
CA SER A 9 -7.78 -0.90 10.41
C SER A 9 -8.78 -2.04 10.16
N TYR A 10 -10.04 -1.82 10.52
CA TYR A 10 -11.15 -2.76 10.21
C TYR A 10 -11.63 -2.66 8.77
N GLY A 11 -11.27 -1.58 8.07
CA GLY A 11 -11.59 -1.35 6.66
C GLY A 11 -10.65 -0.30 6.08
N GLU A 12 -10.37 -0.42 4.80
CA GLU A 12 -9.52 0.51 4.05
C GLU A 12 -10.01 0.65 2.61
N GLY A 13 -9.66 1.78 1.99
CA GLY A 13 -9.96 2.03 0.58
C GLY A 13 -8.94 1.39 -0.36
N PHE A 14 -7.66 1.68 -0.14
CA PHE A 14 -6.55 1.18 -0.98
C PHE A 14 -5.32 0.75 -0.21
N GLY A 15 -5.01 1.38 0.94
CA GLY A 15 -3.80 1.04 1.69
C GLY A 15 -2.51 1.69 1.18
N LEU A 16 -2.58 2.93 0.68
CA LEU A 16 -1.38 3.70 0.28
C LEU A 16 -0.24 3.67 1.32
N PRO A 17 -0.50 3.81 2.63
CA PRO A 17 0.59 3.75 3.63
C PRO A 17 1.38 2.43 3.60
N LEU A 18 0.74 1.31 3.27
CA LEU A 18 1.39 -0.01 3.21
C LEU A 18 2.29 -0.10 1.96
N VAL A 19 1.81 0.43 0.84
CA VAL A 19 2.55 0.51 -0.42
C VAL A 19 3.79 1.40 -0.26
N GLU A 20 3.63 2.55 0.40
CA GLU A 20 4.74 3.47 0.71
C GLU A 20 5.77 2.82 1.64
N ALA A 21 5.32 2.16 2.72
CA ALA A 21 6.22 1.45 3.63
C ALA A 21 7.07 0.42 2.88
N GLN A 22 6.44 -0.35 2.00
CA GLN A 22 7.14 -1.37 1.25
C GLN A 22 8.06 -0.80 0.16
N ALA A 23 7.70 0.33 -0.47
CA ALA A 23 8.60 1.07 -1.37
C ALA A 23 9.85 1.59 -0.64
N HIS A 24 9.76 1.82 0.67
CA HIS A 24 10.88 2.17 1.54
C HIS A 24 11.60 0.95 2.17
N GLY A 25 11.24 -0.29 1.79
CA GLY A 25 11.81 -1.51 2.35
C GLY A 25 11.49 -1.72 3.83
N THR A 26 10.39 -1.14 4.29
CA THR A 26 9.87 -1.29 5.66
C THR A 26 8.87 -2.44 5.66
N PRO A 27 9.07 -3.49 6.47
CA PRO A 27 8.14 -4.62 6.52
C PRO A 27 6.75 -4.15 6.98
N VAL A 28 5.73 -4.85 6.51
CA VAL A 28 4.32 -4.55 6.81
C VAL A 28 3.66 -5.75 7.49
N LEU A 29 2.97 -5.48 8.61
CA LEU A 29 1.98 -6.37 9.23
C LEU A 29 0.60 -5.73 9.10
N ALA A 30 -0.26 -6.31 8.28
CA ALA A 30 -1.58 -5.80 7.99
C ALA A 30 -2.67 -6.74 8.51
N ARG A 31 -3.87 -6.21 8.76
CA ARG A 31 -5.04 -7.06 8.93
C ARG A 31 -5.30 -7.86 7.65
N ASP A 32 -5.86 -9.05 7.77
CA ASP A 32 -6.28 -9.84 6.61
C ASP A 32 -7.54 -9.26 5.95
N LEU A 33 -7.38 -8.15 5.23
CA LEU A 33 -8.42 -7.52 4.42
C LEU A 33 -8.22 -7.83 2.93
N PRO A 34 -9.29 -8.09 2.15
CA PRO A 34 -9.19 -8.34 0.72
C PRO A 34 -8.38 -7.28 -0.04
N VAL A 35 -8.61 -6.00 0.26
CA VAL A 35 -7.89 -4.88 -0.36
C VAL A 35 -6.38 -4.92 -0.13
N PHE A 36 -5.92 -5.41 1.03
CA PHE A 36 -4.49 -5.55 1.32
C PHE A 36 -3.88 -6.77 0.64
N ARG A 37 -4.66 -7.83 0.41
CA ARG A 37 -4.23 -8.98 -0.39
C ARG A 37 -4.03 -8.60 -1.85
N GLU A 38 -4.94 -7.82 -2.42
CA GLU A 38 -4.83 -7.35 -3.82
C GLU A 38 -3.52 -6.61 -4.12
N ILE A 39 -2.99 -5.86 -3.15
CA ILE A 39 -1.78 -5.03 -3.33
C ILE A 39 -0.50 -5.68 -2.80
N GLY A 40 -0.60 -6.59 -1.83
CA GLY A 40 0.54 -7.05 -1.04
C GLY A 40 0.59 -8.56 -0.80
N GLU A 41 -0.15 -9.35 -1.57
CA GLU A 41 -0.06 -10.81 -1.52
C GLU A 41 1.40 -11.27 -1.75
N GLY A 42 1.85 -12.17 -0.88
CA GLY A 42 3.24 -12.68 -0.89
C GLY A 42 4.30 -11.71 -0.33
N VAL A 43 3.92 -10.49 0.04
CA VAL A 43 4.87 -9.45 0.49
C VAL A 43 4.59 -8.99 1.91
N PHE A 44 3.32 -8.85 2.28
CA PHE A 44 2.93 -8.44 3.64
C PHE A 44 2.75 -9.66 4.55
N HIS A 45 2.87 -9.41 5.85
CA HIS A 45 2.41 -10.33 6.89
C HIS A 45 0.99 -9.98 7.29
N TYR A 46 0.21 -10.98 7.70
CA TYR A 46 -1.22 -10.81 7.97
C TYR A 46 -1.62 -11.36 9.33
N PHE A 47 -2.59 -10.69 9.97
CA PHE A 47 -3.31 -11.19 11.13
C PHE A 47 -4.82 -11.00 10.94
N SER A 48 -5.65 -11.88 11.50
CA SER A 48 -7.11 -11.87 11.26
C SER A 48 -7.96 -11.76 12.53
N ASP A 49 -7.39 -11.94 13.71
CA ASP A 49 -8.10 -11.93 14.99
C ASP A 49 -8.24 -10.50 15.55
N ASP A 50 -9.41 -10.20 16.11
CA ASP A 50 -9.76 -8.88 16.65
C ASP A 50 -9.38 -8.66 18.11
N SER A 51 -8.95 -9.70 18.81
CA SER A 51 -8.57 -9.58 20.21
C SER A 51 -7.25 -8.83 20.36
N PRO A 52 -7.15 -7.88 21.32
CA PRO A 52 -5.91 -7.16 21.59
C PRO A 52 -4.72 -8.10 21.88
N ARG A 53 -4.99 -9.24 22.53
CA ARG A 53 -3.98 -10.24 22.84
C ARG A 53 -3.43 -10.92 21.59
N SER A 54 -4.29 -11.27 20.64
CA SER A 54 -3.84 -11.88 19.40
C SER A 54 -3.00 -10.92 18.56
N LEU A 55 -3.44 -9.65 18.43
CA LEU A 55 -2.66 -8.61 17.76
C LEU A 55 -1.29 -8.40 18.42
N ALA A 56 -1.22 -8.33 19.75
CA ALA A 56 0.05 -8.21 20.46
C ALA A 56 1.00 -9.37 20.14
N ASN A 57 0.49 -10.61 20.21
CA ASN A 57 1.28 -11.81 19.88
C ASN A 57 1.75 -11.81 18.41
N SER A 58 0.89 -11.37 17.48
CA SER A 58 1.26 -11.22 16.06
C SER A 58 2.38 -10.21 15.88
N ILE A 59 2.32 -9.05 16.56
CA ILE A 59 3.37 -8.04 16.50
C ILE A 59 4.70 -8.58 17.05
N GLU A 60 4.69 -9.25 18.21
CA GLU A 60 5.90 -9.81 18.81
C GLU A 60 6.55 -10.88 17.92
N THR A 61 5.73 -11.80 17.41
CA THR A 61 6.19 -12.87 16.51
C THR A 61 6.76 -12.30 15.21
N TRP A 62 6.09 -11.29 14.67
CA TRP A 62 6.51 -10.60 13.47
C TRP A 62 7.83 -9.87 13.68
N LEU A 63 7.96 -9.04 14.73
CA LEU A 63 9.22 -8.34 15.04
C LEU A 63 10.41 -9.28 15.26
N GLY A 64 10.18 -10.47 15.84
CA GLY A 64 11.22 -11.48 16.06
C GLY A 64 11.67 -12.22 14.79
N SER A 65 10.86 -12.17 13.72
CA SER A 65 11.14 -12.86 12.45
C SER A 65 11.49 -11.91 11.29
N THR A 66 11.22 -10.61 11.44
CA THR A 66 11.41 -9.64 10.37
C THR A 66 12.80 -9.02 10.34
N GLY A 67 13.43 -9.08 9.16
CA GLY A 67 14.51 -8.18 8.77
C GLY A 67 14.00 -7.04 7.86
N ARG A 68 14.91 -6.22 7.33
CA ARG A 68 14.57 -5.31 6.22
C ARG A 68 14.04 -6.12 5.04
N THR A 69 12.92 -5.69 4.47
CA THR A 69 12.39 -6.29 3.25
C THR A 69 13.10 -5.71 2.03
N VAL A 70 13.16 -6.50 0.96
CA VAL A 70 13.52 -5.97 -0.35
C VAL A 70 12.41 -4.99 -0.73
N PRO A 71 12.73 -3.71 -1.02
CA PRO A 71 11.73 -2.76 -1.45
C PRO A 71 10.97 -3.32 -2.65
N LEU A 72 9.64 -3.23 -2.63
CA LEU A 72 8.89 -3.54 -3.84
C LEU A 72 9.26 -2.54 -4.93
N SER A 73 9.42 -3.04 -6.16
CA SER A 73 9.42 -2.12 -7.30
C SER A 73 8.05 -1.45 -7.37
N THR A 74 8.05 -0.13 -7.39
CA THR A 74 6.86 0.69 -7.61
C THR A 74 6.54 0.85 -9.10
N ASP A 75 7.32 0.25 -10.00
CA ASP A 75 7.18 0.42 -11.46
C ASP A 75 5.83 -0.08 -12.00
N GLY A 76 5.15 -0.97 -11.25
CA GLY A 76 3.81 -1.48 -11.59
C GLY A 76 2.65 -0.65 -11.03
N LEU A 77 2.90 0.36 -10.21
CA LEU A 77 1.83 1.18 -9.62
C LEU A 77 1.43 2.32 -10.56
N PRO A 78 0.13 2.67 -10.61
CA PRO A 78 -0.31 3.83 -11.38
C PRO A 78 0.28 5.11 -10.79
N ARG A 79 0.81 5.99 -11.65
CA ARG A 79 1.17 7.34 -11.24
C ARG A 79 -0.09 8.19 -11.13
N TRP A 80 0.00 9.30 -10.41
CA TRP A 80 -1.09 10.29 -10.36
C TRP A 80 -1.56 10.75 -11.74
N SER A 81 -0.65 10.91 -12.70
CA SER A 81 -1.01 11.24 -14.09
C SER A 81 -1.86 10.16 -14.75
N ASP A 82 -1.62 8.89 -14.44
CA ASP A 82 -2.33 7.76 -15.03
C ASP A 82 -3.75 7.69 -14.45
N SER A 83 -3.89 7.87 -13.12
CA SER A 83 -5.20 7.97 -12.47
C SER A 83 -6.01 9.18 -12.93
N ALA A 84 -5.37 10.35 -13.05
CA ALA A 84 -6.02 11.56 -13.54
C ALA A 84 -6.50 11.39 -14.99
N LEU A 85 -5.66 10.81 -15.85
CA LEU A 85 -6.05 10.51 -17.23
C LEU A 85 -7.20 9.51 -17.30
N ALA A 86 -7.16 8.45 -16.49
CA ALA A 86 -8.24 7.47 -16.43
C ALA A 86 -9.57 8.10 -15.99
N LEU A 87 -9.54 9.01 -15.02
CA LEU A 87 -10.72 9.74 -14.55
C LEU A 87 -11.29 10.64 -15.65
N VAL A 88 -10.45 11.46 -16.28
CA VAL A 88 -10.86 12.39 -17.35
C VAL A 88 -11.48 11.63 -18.52
N ASN A 89 -10.87 10.52 -18.93
CA ASN A 89 -11.40 9.66 -19.99
C ASN A 89 -12.77 9.07 -19.63
N ARG A 90 -12.98 8.63 -18.37
CA ARG A 90 -14.28 8.09 -17.92
C ARG A 90 -15.38 9.14 -17.82
N LEU A 91 -15.02 10.40 -17.59
CA LEU A 91 -15.96 11.52 -17.55
C LEU A 91 -16.30 12.07 -18.94
N GLY A 92 -15.67 11.56 -20.00
CA GLY A 92 -15.89 12.03 -21.37
C GLY A 92 -15.42 13.46 -21.62
N ILE A 93 -14.47 13.96 -20.81
CA ILE A 93 -13.92 15.30 -20.97
C ILE A 93 -12.79 15.23 -22.01
N GLU A 94 -12.89 15.99 -23.11
CA GLU A 94 -11.85 16.05 -24.12
C GLU A 94 -10.54 16.61 -23.53
N THR A 95 -9.48 15.81 -23.51
CA THR A 95 -8.15 16.15 -22.96
C THR A 95 -7.35 17.14 -23.80
N ALA A 96 -7.93 17.69 -24.87
CA ALA A 96 -7.27 18.56 -25.84
C ALA A 96 -6.63 19.83 -25.22
N LEU A 97 -7.02 20.21 -23.99
CA LEU A 97 -6.50 21.39 -23.29
C LEU A 97 -5.29 21.12 -22.35
N ILE A 98 -4.91 19.86 -22.09
CA ILE A 98 -3.84 19.54 -21.11
C ILE A 98 -2.45 19.41 -21.76
N ARG A 99 -2.37 19.43 -23.11
CA ARG A 99 -1.10 19.23 -23.83
C ARG A 99 -0.14 20.41 -23.82
N ASP A 100 -0.55 21.60 -23.35
CA ASP A 100 0.25 22.83 -23.48
C ASP A 100 0.89 23.34 -22.17
N GLY A 101 0.89 22.53 -21.10
CA GLY A 101 1.40 22.93 -19.78
C GLY A 101 2.85 22.56 -19.47
N GLY A 102 3.70 22.27 -20.46
CA GLY A 102 5.00 21.64 -20.21
C GLY A 102 6.15 22.09 -21.11
N ARG A 103 6.47 23.39 -21.12
CA ARG A 103 7.84 23.95 -21.26
C ARG A 103 7.79 25.48 -21.20
N ARG A 104 8.03 26.05 -20.01
CA ARG A 104 8.87 27.24 -19.79
C ARG A 104 9.55 27.09 -18.44
#